data_AF-A0AA92VBX4-F1
#
_entry.id   AF-A0AA92VBX4-F1
#
_cell.length_a   1.000
_cell.length_b   1.000
_cell.length_c   1.000
_cell.angle_alpha   90.00
_cell.angle_beta   90.00
_cell.angle_gamma   90.00
#
_symmetry.space_group_name_H-M   'P 1'
#
loop_
_entity.id
_entity.type
_entity.pdbx_description
1 polymer ?
#
loop_
_entity_poly.entity_id
_entity_poly.type
_entity_poly.pdbx_seq_one_letter_code
_entity_poly.pdbx_strand_id
1 'polypeptide(L)'
;MVYSDRQMRVADATIKQLLANETAMVREAMLAYVDELSDDRVLANDVVTMLEIDGLIVYTGDYDWRVQLTDKGCKAAQMGLARYLKRKKLMEKLKEYKLLVGIASATVSFVSMLITLALTIYNALKL
;
A
#
# COMPACT_ATOMS: atom_id res chain seq x y z
N MET A 1 -0.80 -6.44 -7.94
CA MET A 1 0.07 -7.59 -8.23
C MET A 1 -0.30 -8.74 -7.30
N VAL A 2 -0.27 -10.00 -7.76
CA VAL A 2 -0.48 -11.18 -6.90
C VAL A 2 0.88 -11.84 -6.76
N TYR A 3 1.46 -11.80 -5.56
CA TYR A 3 2.77 -12.40 -5.28
C TYR A 3 2.61 -13.89 -4.97
N SER A 4 3.61 -14.68 -5.34
CA SER A 4 3.63 -16.11 -5.00
C SER A 4 3.84 -16.32 -3.50
N ASP A 5 3.42 -17.47 -2.98
CA ASP A 5 3.63 -17.83 -1.56
C ASP A 5 5.12 -17.90 -1.20
N ARG A 6 5.99 -18.23 -2.17
CA ARG A 6 7.44 -18.25 -1.97
C ARG A 6 7.98 -16.82 -1.83
N GLN A 7 7.62 -15.91 -2.75
CA GLN A 7 7.97 -14.48 -2.65
C GLN A 7 7.51 -13.88 -1.33
N MET A 8 6.26 -14.16 -0.93
CA MET A 8 5.68 -13.66 0.31
C MET A 8 6.43 -14.13 1.56
N ARG A 9 6.87 -15.40 1.60
CA ARG A 9 7.64 -15.93 2.74
C ARG A 9 9.04 -15.32 2.82
N VAL A 10 9.74 -15.22 1.70
CA VAL A 10 11.08 -14.61 1.65
C VAL A 10 10.99 -13.12 2.01
N ALA A 11 10.03 -12.40 1.44
CA ALA A 11 9.78 -11.00 1.77
C ALA A 11 9.45 -10.78 3.25
N ASP A 12 8.59 -11.63 3.84
CA ASP A 12 8.24 -11.56 5.27
C ASP A 12 9.44 -11.84 6.18
N ALA A 13 10.28 -12.82 5.84
CA ALA A 13 11.52 -13.09 6.57
C ALA A 13 12.51 -11.91 6.46
N THR A 14 12.62 -11.33 5.27
CA THR A 14 13.52 -10.19 4.98
C THR A 14 13.17 -8.96 5.80
N ILE A 15 11.88 -8.57 5.83
CA ILE A 15 11.45 -7.41 6.62
C ILE A 15 11.54 -7.66 8.13
N LYS A 16 11.39 -8.91 8.58
CA LYS A 16 11.63 -9.27 10.00
C LYS A 16 13.10 -9.19 10.36
N GLN A 17 13.99 -9.60 9.46
CA GLN A 17 15.43 -9.48 9.66
C GLN A 17 15.84 -8.00 9.74
N LEU A 18 15.32 -7.15 8.86
CA LEU A 18 15.55 -5.70 8.96
C LEU A 18 15.01 -5.13 10.28
N LEU A 19 13.82 -5.55 10.72
CA LEU A 19 13.24 -5.11 11.99
C LEU A 19 14.11 -5.51 13.19
N ALA A 20 14.70 -6.71 13.16
CA ALA A 20 15.61 -7.20 14.19
C ALA A 20 16.94 -6.41 14.23
N ASN A 21 17.36 -5.85 13.10
CA ASN A 21 18.55 -4.99 12.97
C ASN A 21 18.20 -3.51 13.12
N GLU A 22 17.42 -3.14 14.13
CA GLU A 22 17.04 -1.74 14.39
C GLU A 22 16.44 -1.02 13.18
N THR A 23 15.71 -1.75 12.34
CA THR A 23 15.08 -1.28 11.09
C THR A 23 16.03 -0.97 9.93
N ALA A 24 17.35 -1.18 10.04
CA ALA A 24 18.29 -0.86 8.97
C ALA A 24 19.49 -1.82 8.88
N MET A 25 19.89 -2.18 7.66
CA MET A 25 21.03 -3.05 7.40
C MET A 25 21.88 -2.54 6.23
N VAL A 26 23.12 -3.02 6.12
CA VAL A 26 23.94 -2.83 4.92
C VAL A 26 23.27 -3.53 3.74
N ARG A 27 23.20 -2.88 2.58
CA ARG A 27 22.56 -3.40 1.37
C ARG A 27 23.12 -4.77 0.99
N GLU A 28 24.43 -4.93 1.00
CA GLU A 28 25.11 -6.20 0.66
C GLU A 28 24.71 -7.32 1.62
N ALA A 29 24.62 -7.03 2.93
CA ALA A 29 24.21 -8.00 3.93
C ALA A 29 22.74 -8.41 3.74
N MET A 30 21.87 -7.46 3.41
CA MET A 30 20.46 -7.74 3.09
C MET A 30 20.34 -8.58 1.82
N LEU A 31 21.05 -8.23 0.75
CA LEU A 31 21.03 -8.98 -0.50
C LEU A 31 21.55 -10.39 -0.32
N ALA A 32 22.65 -10.58 0.41
CA ALA A 32 23.18 -11.91 0.73
C ALA A 32 22.16 -12.76 1.51
N TYR A 33 21.49 -12.16 2.50
CA TYR A 33 20.46 -12.84 3.28
C TYR A 33 19.26 -13.27 2.42
N VAL A 34 18.81 -12.40 1.50
CA VAL A 34 17.71 -12.72 0.59
C VAL A 34 18.11 -13.80 -0.41
N ASP A 35 19.34 -13.73 -0.96
CA ASP A 35 19.87 -14.73 -1.90
C ASP A 35 19.89 -16.12 -1.25
N GLU A 36 20.42 -16.23 -0.02
CA GLU A 36 20.45 -17.47 0.78
C GLU A 36 19.04 -18.02 1.07
N LEU A 37 18.09 -17.16 1.45
CA LEU A 37 16.71 -17.56 1.74
C LEU A 37 15.94 -18.00 0.49
N SER A 38 16.24 -17.37 -0.64
CA SER A 38 15.51 -17.59 -1.88
C SER A 38 15.94 -18.87 -2.58
N ASP A 39 17.22 -19.27 -2.47
CA ASP A 39 17.84 -20.36 -3.25
C ASP A 39 17.62 -20.19 -4.77
N ASP A 40 17.37 -18.95 -5.20
CA ASP A 40 17.06 -18.56 -6.58
C ASP A 40 17.29 -17.06 -6.74
N ARG A 41 18.33 -16.70 -7.49
CA ARG A 41 18.74 -15.31 -7.69
C ARG A 41 17.69 -14.45 -8.39
N VAL A 42 16.84 -15.04 -9.23
CA VAL A 42 15.74 -14.31 -9.88
C VAL A 42 14.69 -13.96 -8.83
N LEU A 43 14.32 -14.94 -8.00
CA LEU A 43 13.39 -14.74 -6.90
C LEU A 43 13.91 -13.71 -5.88
N ALA A 44 15.21 -13.74 -5.56
CA ALA A 44 15.83 -12.77 -4.67
C ALA A 44 15.63 -11.33 -5.17
N ASN A 45 15.95 -11.08 -6.44
CA ASN A 45 15.77 -9.78 -7.06
C ASN A 45 14.29 -9.37 -7.07
N ASP A 46 13.40 -10.27 -7.46
CA ASP A 46 11.95 -9.99 -7.47
C ASP A 46 11.43 -9.58 -6.10
N VAL A 47 11.90 -10.23 -5.03
CA VAL A 47 11.51 -9.90 -3.65
C VAL A 47 12.03 -8.53 -3.25
N VAL A 48 13.28 -8.21 -3.55
CA VAL A 48 13.86 -6.90 -3.21
C VAL A 48 13.13 -5.78 -3.95
N THR A 49 12.91 -5.95 -5.27
CA THR A 49 12.16 -5.02 -6.09
C THR A 49 10.71 -4.87 -5.61
N MET A 50 10.06 -5.96 -5.22
CA MET A 50 8.73 -5.91 -4.62
C MET A 50 8.72 -5.06 -3.34
N LEU A 51 9.65 -5.28 -2.42
CA LEU A 51 9.72 -4.56 -1.15
C LEU A 51 9.92 -3.05 -1.37
N GLU A 52 10.70 -2.68 -2.37
CA GLU A 52 10.93 -1.29 -2.76
C GLU A 52 9.69 -0.67 -3.42
N ILE A 53 9.10 -1.31 -4.42
CA ILE A 53 7.91 -0.83 -5.14
C ILE A 53 6.72 -0.67 -4.19
N ASP A 54 6.54 -1.60 -3.25
CA ASP A 54 5.48 -1.51 -2.24
C ASP A 54 5.77 -0.48 -1.14
N GLY A 55 6.97 0.14 -1.18
CA GLY A 55 7.43 1.17 -0.27
C GLY A 55 7.61 0.64 1.15
N LEU A 56 7.98 -0.63 1.29
CA LEU A 56 8.25 -1.29 2.57
C LEU A 56 9.70 -1.06 3.01
N ILE A 57 10.61 -0.95 2.05
CA ILE A 57 12.00 -0.56 2.27
C ILE A 57 12.34 0.70 1.48
N VAL A 58 13.41 1.36 1.89
CA VAL A 58 14.07 2.45 1.16
C VAL A 58 15.58 2.27 1.26
N TYR A 59 16.29 2.70 0.22
CA TYR A 59 17.74 2.81 0.26
C TYR A 59 18.14 4.15 0.87
N THR A 60 19.15 4.15 1.75
CA THR A 60 19.61 5.33 2.48
C THR A 60 21.14 5.35 2.62
N GLY A 61 21.68 6.54 2.92
CA GLY A 61 23.12 6.78 3.08
C GLY A 61 23.82 7.26 1.80
N ASP A 62 25.06 7.75 1.92
CA ASP A 62 25.85 8.19 0.77
C ASP A 62 26.08 7.02 -0.19
N TYR A 63 25.56 7.10 -1.41
CA TYR A 63 25.55 6.00 -2.40
C TYR A 63 24.60 4.83 -2.08
N ASP A 64 23.54 5.03 -1.30
CA ASP A 64 22.47 4.03 -1.12
C ASP A 64 22.96 2.67 -0.57
N TRP A 65 24.02 2.72 0.24
CA TRP A 65 24.67 1.53 0.79
C TRP A 65 23.88 0.86 1.92
N ARG A 66 22.85 1.52 2.47
CA ARG A 66 21.97 0.94 3.50
C ARG A 66 20.56 0.72 2.96
N VAL A 67 19.90 -0.28 3.52
CA VAL A 67 18.47 -0.55 3.35
C VAL A 67 17.80 -0.32 4.70
N GLN A 68 16.72 0.46 4.71
CA GLN A 68 15.94 0.75 5.90
C GLN A 68 14.46 0.42 5.69
N LEU A 69 13.79 -0.07 6.73
CA LEU A 69 12.33 -0.21 6.73
C LEU A 69 11.68 1.16 6.81
N THR A 70 10.65 1.36 5.99
CA THR A 70 9.73 2.49 6.16
C THR A 70 8.74 2.20 7.30
N ASP A 71 7.94 3.21 7.68
CA ASP A 71 6.82 3.00 8.59
C ASP A 71 5.84 1.91 8.12
N LYS A 72 5.69 1.74 6.80
CA LYS A 72 4.87 0.67 6.21
C LYS A 72 5.57 -0.67 6.39
N GLY A 73 6.87 -0.74 6.13
CA GLY A 73 7.71 -1.91 6.35
C GLY A 73 7.67 -2.39 7.80
N CYS A 74 7.83 -1.49 8.77
CA CYS A 74 7.76 -1.80 10.20
C CYS A 74 6.40 -2.39 10.59
N LYS A 75 5.30 -1.77 10.13
CA LYS A 75 3.95 -2.29 10.37
C LYS A 75 3.72 -3.65 9.72
N ALA A 76 4.24 -3.84 8.51
CA ALA A 76 4.17 -5.12 7.81
C ALA A 76 4.96 -6.22 8.54
N ALA A 77 6.17 -5.91 9.01
CA ALA A 77 7.02 -6.84 9.76
C ALA A 77 6.40 -7.26 11.11
N GLN A 78 5.78 -6.32 11.83
CA GLN A 78 5.10 -6.60 13.11
C GLN A 78 3.83 -7.44 12.94
N MET A 79 3.05 -7.19 11.89
CA MET A 79 1.78 -7.88 11.66
C MET A 79 1.90 -9.19 10.86
N GLY A 80 3.00 -9.37 10.15
CA GLY A 80 3.15 -10.31 9.04
C GLY A 80 2.67 -9.72 7.72
N LEU A 81 3.48 -9.85 6.67
CA LEU A 81 3.30 -9.21 5.37
C LEU A 81 1.96 -9.59 4.70
N ALA A 82 1.59 -10.87 4.74
CA ALA A 82 0.33 -11.35 4.16
C ALA A 82 -0.90 -10.70 4.83
N ARG A 83 -0.87 -10.61 6.18
CA ARG A 83 -1.94 -9.98 6.95
C ARG A 83 -2.00 -8.47 6.69
N TYR A 84 -0.84 -7.82 6.60
CA TYR A 84 -0.73 -6.42 6.26
C TYR A 84 -1.33 -6.10 4.88
N LEU A 85 -0.94 -6.83 3.84
CA LEU A 85 -1.46 -6.65 2.48
C LEU A 85 -2.97 -6.89 2.40
N LYS A 86 -3.49 -7.92 3.10
CA LYS A 86 -4.94 -8.16 3.20
C LYS A 86 -5.68 -6.98 3.83
N ARG A 87 -5.14 -6.41 4.91
CA ARG A 87 -5.72 -5.23 5.58
C ARG A 87 -5.65 -3.98 4.71
N LYS A 88 -4.53 -3.77 4.01
CA LYS A 88 -4.34 -2.65 3.07
C LYS A 88 -5.41 -2.68 1.97
N LYS A 89 -5.58 -3.83 1.31
CA LYS A 89 -6.60 -4.03 0.27
C LYS A 89 -8.02 -3.79 0.78
N LEU A 90 -8.30 -4.17 2.03
CA LEU A 90 -9.61 -3.96 2.64
C LEU A 90 -9.88 -2.47 2.90
N MET A 91 -8.87 -1.72 3.38
CA MET A 91 -8.99 -0.27 3.58
C MET A 91 -9.09 0.52 2.26
N GLU A 92 -8.41 0.08 1.21
CA GLU A 92 -8.56 0.66 -0.14
C GLU A 92 -10.00 0.50 -0.66
N LYS A 93 -10.56 -0.72 -0.56
CA LYS A 93 -11.97 -0.95 -0.92
C LYS A 93 -12.93 -0.07 -0.11
N LEU A 94 -12.72 0.06 1.20
CA LEU A 94 -13.56 0.92 2.04
C LEU A 94 -13.47 2.40 1.63
N LYS A 95 -12.30 2.89 1.23
CA LYS A 95 -12.15 4.25 0.71
C LYS A 95 -12.89 4.43 -0.62
N GLU A 96 -12.80 3.47 -1.53
CA GLU A 96 -13.57 3.48 -2.78
C GLU A 96 -15.07 3.53 -2.50
N TYR A 97 -15.57 2.69 -1.59
CA TYR A 97 -16.97 2.73 -1.16
C TYR A 97 -17.37 4.09 -0.59
N LYS A 98 -16.55 4.67 0.29
CA LYS A 98 -16.82 5.99 0.88
C LYS A 98 -16.89 7.08 -0.19
N LEU A 99 -16.00 7.01 -1.19
CA LEU A 99 -15.96 7.96 -2.30
C LEU A 99 -17.20 7.82 -3.19
N LEU A 100 -17.62 6.58 -3.51
CA LEU A 100 -18.84 6.31 -4.26
C LEU A 100 -20.10 6.82 -3.54
N VAL A 101 -20.20 6.60 -2.22
CA VAL A 101 -21.30 7.13 -1.40
C VAL A 101 -21.29 8.66 -1.42
N GLY A 102 -20.11 9.28 -1.33
CA GLY A 102 -19.96 10.73 -1.45
C GLY A 102 -20.47 11.28 -2.78
N ILE A 103 -20.09 10.65 -3.90
CA ILE A 103 -20.55 11.03 -5.25
C ILE A 103 -22.07 10.85 -5.39
N ALA A 104 -22.60 9.73 -4.93
CA ALA A 104 -24.04 9.47 -4.97
C ALA A 104 -24.83 10.52 -4.17
N SER A 105 -24.36 10.83 -2.95
CA SER A 105 -24.95 11.87 -2.11
C SER A 105 -24.93 13.25 -2.80
N ALA A 106 -23.78 13.65 -3.35
CA ALA A 106 -23.64 14.92 -4.08
C ALA A 106 -24.58 15.00 -5.30
N THR A 107 -24.78 13.89 -6.00
CA THR A 107 -25.67 13.80 -7.16
C THR A 107 -27.13 14.00 -6.74
N VAL A 108 -27.57 13.36 -5.66
CA VAL A 108 -28.93 13.53 -5.11
C VAL A 108 -29.17 14.98 -4.68
N SER A 109 -28.20 15.61 -4.00
CA SER A 109 -28.29 17.02 -3.62
C SER A 109 -28.39 17.94 -4.84
N PHE A 110 -27.59 17.70 -5.88
CA PHE A 110 -27.61 18.49 -7.11
C PHE A 110 -28.95 18.39 -7.84
N VAL A 111 -29.50 17.18 -7.98
CA VAL A 111 -30.83 16.97 -8.59
C VAL A 111 -31.93 17.64 -7.78
N SER A 112 -31.87 17.54 -6.44
CA SER A 112 -32.84 18.19 -5.54
C SER A 112 -32.81 19.71 -5.67
N MET A 113 -31.62 20.29 -5.82
CA MET A 113 -31.44 21.72 -6.05
C MET A 113 -32.05 22.15 -7.39
N LEU A 114 -31.83 21.40 -8.47
CA LEU A 114 -32.40 21.69 -9.80
C LEU A 114 -33.94 21.64 -9.78
N ILE A 115 -34.53 20.65 -9.12
CA ILE A 115 -35.99 20.54 -8.96
C ILE A 115 -36.53 21.77 -8.22
N THR A 116 -35.87 22.18 -7.14
CA THR A 116 -36.25 23.36 -6.36
C THR A 116 -36.19 24.63 -7.21
N LEU A 117 -35.14 24.79 -8.02
CA LEU A 117 -34.96 25.92 -8.93
C LEU A 117 -36.06 25.95 -10.00
N ALA A 118 -36.36 24.81 -10.62
CA ALA A 118 -37.44 24.68 -11.61
C ALA A 118 -38.82 25.02 -11.02
N LEU A 119 -39.12 24.52 -9.82
CA LEU A 119 -40.36 24.84 -9.10
C LEU A 119 -40.47 26.33 -8.76
N THR A 120 -39.36 26.95 -8.36
CA THR A 120 -39.31 28.38 -8.02
C THR A 120 -39.61 29.24 -9.26
N ILE A 121 -39.00 28.91 -10.40
CA ILE A 121 -39.25 29.60 -11.68
C ILE A 121 -40.70 29.41 -12.13
N TYR A 122 -41.22 28.17 -12.08
CA TYR A 122 -42.60 27.88 -12.47
C TYR A 122 -43.62 28.66 -11.64
N ASN A 123 -43.44 28.71 -10.31
CA ASN A 123 -44.32 29.46 -9.43
C ASN A 123 -44.23 30.97 -9.66
N ALA A 124 -43.04 31.51 -9.97
CA ALA A 124 -42.85 32.92 -10.28
C ALA A 124 -43.48 33.34 -11.62
N LEU A 125 -43.50 32.45 -12.62
CA LEU A 125 -44.14 32.71 -13.93
C LEU A 125 -45.66 32.55 -13.92
N LYS A 126 -46.22 31.90 -12.88
CA LYS A 126 -47.66 31.68 -12.73
C LYS A 126 -48.36 32.80 -11.92
N LEU A 127 -47.57 33.70 -11.33
CA LEU A 127 -47.99 34.93 -10.63
C LEU A 127 -48.08 36.10 -11.61
#